data_AF-H1V4P7-F1
#
_entry.id   AF-H1V4P7-F1
#
_cell.length_a   1.000
_cell.length_b   1.000
_cell.length_c   1.000
_cell.angle_alpha   90.00
_cell.angle_beta   90.00
_cell.angle_gamma   90.00
#
_symmetry.space_group_name_H-M   'P 1'
#
loop_
_entity.id
_entity.type
_entity.pdbx_description
1 polymer ?
#
loop_
_entity_poly.entity_id
_entity_poly.type
_entity_poly.pdbx_seq_one_letter_code
_entity_poly.pdbx_strand_id
1 'polypeptide(L)' 'MSVAKRQDVPAPGTPAYLCHENCGTSITLSREAGYCTNYLWISRYDACLQCANTHNIWQYYSNSITASAAACGFSAVPV' A
#
# COMPACT_ATOMS: atom_id res chain seq x y z
N MET A 1 -25.40 -0.45 -9.00
CA MET A 1 -23.99 -0.46 -9.42
C MET A 1 -23.18 -0.80 -8.17
N SER A 2 -22.65 -2.01 -8.10
CA SER A 2 -21.99 -2.51 -6.89
C SER A 2 -20.65 -1.81 -6.73
N VAL A 3 -20.45 -1.11 -5.61
CA VAL A 3 -19.16 -0.55 -5.21
C VAL A 3 -18.14 -1.69 -5.21
N ALA A 4 -17.06 -1.56 -5.98
CA ALA A 4 -15.94 -2.49 -5.92
C ALA A 4 -15.49 -2.58 -4.45
N LYS A 5 -15.57 -3.79 -3.87
CA LYS A 5 -15.18 -3.99 -2.48
C LYS A 5 -13.65 -3.93 -2.41
N ARG A 6 -13.11 -3.48 -1.28
CA ARG A 6 -11.67 -3.61 -0.98
C ARG A 6 -11.16 -5.06 -1.15
N GLN A 7 -12.05 -6.04 -1.06
CA GLN A 7 -11.79 -7.47 -1.24
C GLN A 7 -11.79 -7.94 -2.70
N ASP A 8 -12.02 -7.05 -3.67
CA ASP A 8 -11.88 -7.36 -5.10
C ASP A 8 -10.39 -7.43 -5.43
N VAL A 9 -9.78 -8.53 -5.02
CA VAL A 9 -8.38 -8.86 -5.28
C VAL A 9 -8.25 -9.09 -6.79
N PRO A 10 -7.42 -8.32 -7.51
CA PRO A 10 -7.20 -8.55 -8.93
C PRO A 10 -6.65 -9.96 -9.19
N ALA A 11 -6.77 -10.47 -10.42
CA ALA A 11 -6.25 -11.80 -10.73
C ALA A 11 -4.73 -11.89 -10.41
N PRO A 12 -4.26 -12.98 -9.75
CA PRO A 12 -2.85 -13.18 -9.46
C PRO A 12 -1.96 -13.05 -10.70
N GLY A 13 -0.76 -12.51 -10.53
CA GLY A 13 0.19 -12.29 -11.63
C GLY A 13 -0.09 -11.05 -12.48
N THR A 14 -1.15 -10.29 -12.20
CA THR A 14 -1.40 -8.99 -12.87
C THR A 14 -0.67 -7.84 -12.16
N PRO A 15 -0.34 -6.74 -12.87
CA PRO A 15 0.19 -5.53 -12.23
C PRO A 15 -0.72 -4.96 -11.14
N ALA A 16 -2.04 -5.03 -11.34
CA ALA A 16 -3.02 -4.60 -10.35
C ALA A 16 -2.96 -5.45 -9.07
N TYR A 17 -2.80 -6.78 -9.20
CA TYR A 17 -2.61 -7.66 -8.05
C TYR A 17 -1.33 -7.35 -7.29
N LEU A 18 -0.22 -7.13 -8.02
CA LEU A 18 1.04 -6.76 -7.40
C LEU A 18 0.93 -5.43 -6.65
N CYS A 19 0.21 -4.45 -7.21
CA CYS A 19 -0.05 -3.18 -6.53
C CYS A 19 -0.86 -3.37 -5.24
N HIS A 20 -1.94 -4.15 -5.32
CA HIS A 20 -2.77 -4.51 -4.17
C HIS A 20 -1.95 -5.21 -3.06
N GLU A 21 -1.07 -6.14 -3.45
CA GLU A 21 -0.18 -6.86 -2.55
C GLU A 21 0.84 -5.93 -1.91
N ASN A 22 1.52 -5.07 -2.67
CA ASN A 22 2.46 -4.09 -2.11
C ASN A 22 1.82 -3.20 -1.05
N CYS A 23 0.66 -2.63 -1.36
CA CYS A 23 -0.07 -1.77 -0.42
C CYS A 23 -0.55 -2.53 0.82
N GLY A 24 -1.06 -3.75 0.66
CA GLY A 24 -1.49 -4.59 1.78
C GLY A 24 -0.34 -5.06 2.67
N THR A 25 0.74 -5.54 2.05
CA THR A 25 1.93 -6.03 2.74
C THR A 25 2.64 -4.90 3.49
N SER A 26 2.71 -3.69 2.92
CA SER A 26 3.24 -2.51 3.62
C SER A 26 2.49 -2.23 4.93
N ILE A 27 1.16 -2.34 4.95
CA ILE A 27 0.36 -2.16 6.17
C ILE A 27 0.59 -3.30 7.18
N THR A 28 0.79 -4.53 6.70
CA THR A 28 1.09 -5.67 7.58
C THR A 28 2.44 -5.48 8.25
N LEU A 29 3.47 -5.13 7.49
CA LEU A 29 4.83 -4.90 7.98
C LEU A 29 4.91 -3.67 8.89
N SER A 30 4.06 -2.66 8.72
CA SER A 30 4.03 -1.50 9.61
C SER A 30 3.55 -1.80 11.04
N ARG A 31 3.15 -3.04 11.32
CA ARG A 31 2.79 -3.51 12.67
C ARG A 31 3.99 -4.08 13.43
N GLU A 32 5.10 -4.33 12.74
CA GLU A 32 6.33 -4.83 13.35
C GLU A 32 7.06 -3.72 14.11
N ALA A 33 7.75 -4.07 15.20
CA ALA A 33 8.56 -3.10 15.93
C ALA A 33 9.75 -2.64 15.06
N GLY A 34 10.02 -1.34 15.00
CA GLY A 34 11.15 -0.78 14.25
C GLY A 34 11.01 -0.83 12.72
N TYR A 35 9.79 -1.01 12.20
CA TYR A 35 9.55 -1.14 10.76
C TYR A 35 10.04 0.05 9.91
N CYS A 36 10.20 1.24 10.49
CA CYS A 36 10.68 2.43 9.79
C CYS A 36 12.07 2.27 9.14
N THR A 37 12.89 1.35 9.64
CA THR A 37 14.21 1.02 9.06
C THR A 37 14.20 -0.36 8.38
N ASN A 38 13.04 -1.01 8.27
CA ASN A 38 12.91 -2.30 7.59
C ASN A 38 12.85 -2.09 6.08
N TYR A 39 13.89 -2.54 5.37
CA TYR A 39 14.00 -2.40 3.92
C TYR A 39 12.82 -3.02 3.15
N LEU A 40 12.24 -4.10 3.68
CA LEU A 40 11.11 -4.75 3.05
C LEU A 40 9.86 -3.87 3.16
N TRP A 41 9.64 -3.24 4.32
CA TRP A 41 8.55 -2.29 4.47
C TRP A 41 8.71 -1.09 3.53
N ILE A 42 9.89 -0.47 3.52
CA ILE A 42 10.19 0.70 2.66
C ILE A 42 9.95 0.35 1.19
N SER A 43 10.48 -0.79 0.72
CA SER A 43 10.32 -1.24 -0.67
C SER A 43 8.84 -1.44 -1.05
N ARG A 44 8.04 -2.08 -0.18
CA ARG A 44 6.60 -2.31 -0.44
C ARG A 44 5.78 -1.03 -0.36
N TYR A 45 6.13 -0.15 0.57
CA TYR A 45 5.55 1.18 0.70
C TYR A 45 5.76 2.01 -0.57
N ASP A 46 7.01 2.13 -1.03
CA ASP A 46 7.35 2.90 -2.24
C ASP A 46 6.66 2.30 -3.46
N ALA A 47 6.72 0.97 -3.62
CA ALA A 47 6.07 0.29 -4.74
C ALA A 47 4.55 0.49 -4.76
N CYS A 48 3.90 0.58 -3.59
CA CYS A 48 2.48 0.93 -3.50
C CYS A 48 2.22 2.35 -4.03
N LEU A 49 3.02 3.34 -3.60
CA LEU A 49 2.85 4.73 -4.02
C LEU A 49 3.04 4.92 -5.53
N GLN A 50 3.88 4.10 -6.16
CA GLN A 50 4.11 4.12 -7.61
C GLN A 50 2.90 3.69 -8.45
N CYS A 51 1.96 2.93 -7.89
CA CYS A 51 0.90 2.28 -8.67
C CYS A 51 -0.53 2.56 -8.15
N ALA A 52 -0.67 3.12 -6.93
CA ALA A 52 -1.97 3.23 -6.27
C ALA A 52 -2.97 4.13 -7.04
N ASN A 53 -2.50 5.19 -7.69
CA ASN A 53 -3.34 6.05 -8.55
C ASN A 53 -3.66 5.36 -9.88
N THR A 54 -2.67 4.77 -10.53
CA THR A 54 -2.81 4.03 -11.80
C THR A 54 -3.89 2.95 -11.72
N HIS A 55 -3.99 2.26 -10.59
CA HIS A 55 -5.00 1.22 -10.38
C HIS A 55 -6.22 1.70 -9.58
N ASN A 56 -6.31 3.00 -9.26
CA ASN A 56 -7.40 3.62 -8.50
C ASN A 56 -7.71 2.91 -7.16
N ILE A 57 -6.67 2.39 -6.50
CA ILE A 57 -6.80 1.67 -5.24
C ILE A 57 -6.46 2.52 -4.02
N TRP A 58 -5.88 3.72 -4.21
CA TRP A 58 -5.41 4.56 -3.12
C TRP A 58 -6.48 4.81 -2.05
N GLN A 59 -7.74 5.05 -2.45
CA GLN A 59 -8.89 5.22 -1.57
C GLN A 59 -9.07 4.09 -0.52
N TYR A 60 -8.59 2.88 -0.80
CA TYR A 60 -8.71 1.72 0.10
C TYR A 60 -7.54 1.57 1.08
N TYR A 61 -6.39 2.20 0.77
CA TYR A 61 -5.14 2.02 1.51
C TYR A 61 -4.63 3.32 2.17
N SER A 62 -5.08 4.47 1.68
CA SER A 62 -4.58 5.80 2.02
C SER A 62 -4.46 6.02 3.52
N ASN A 63 -5.54 5.80 4.28
CA ASN A 63 -5.56 6.04 5.73
C ASN A 63 -4.46 5.27 6.47
N SER A 64 -4.29 3.98 6.16
CA SER A 64 -3.32 3.14 6.86
C SER A 64 -1.88 3.43 6.42
N ILE A 65 -1.67 3.67 5.12
CA ILE A 65 -0.34 3.98 4.58
C ILE A 65 0.12 5.36 5.02
N THR A 66 -0.76 6.36 5.01
CA THR A 66 -0.44 7.70 5.50
C THR A 66 -0.13 7.67 6.99
N ALA A 67 -0.89 6.92 7.80
CA ALA A 67 -0.62 6.80 9.23
C ALA A 67 0.73 6.12 9.52
N SER A 68 1.08 5.04 8.80
CA SER A 68 2.36 4.36 9.00
C SER A 68 3.54 5.20 8.51
N ALA A 69 3.43 5.83 7.35
CA ALA A 69 4.45 6.75 6.85
C ALA A 69 4.70 7.91 7.83
N ALA A 70 3.64 8.54 8.33
CA ALA A 70 3.73 9.66 9.27
C ALA A 70 4.43 9.27 10.58
N ALA A 71 4.18 8.06 11.10
CA ALA A 71 4.87 7.56 12.30
C ALA A 71 6.40 7.39 12.10
N CYS A 72 6.84 7.22 10.85
CA CYS A 72 8.25 7.17 10.46
C CYS A 72 8.81 8.51 9.98
N GLY A 73 8.01 9.59 9.97
CA GLY A 73 8.41 10.89 9.44
C GLY A 73 8.42 10.98 7.91
N PHE A 74 7.77 10.02 7.22
CA PHE A 74 7.61 10.02 5.77
C PHE A 74 6.25 10.61 5.34
N SER A 75 6.18 11.04 4.09
CA SER A 75 4.94 11.52 3.47
C SER A 75 4.44 10.52 2.43
N ALA A 76 3.20 10.06 2.60
CA ALA A 76 2.56 9.12 1.69
C ALA A 76 1.73 9.86 0.63
N VAL A 77 2.35 10.15 -0.51
CA VAL A 77 1.70 10.74 -1.68
C VAL A 77 1.97 9.83 -2.87
N PRO A 78 0.94 9.13 -3.39
CA PRO A 78 1.10 8.35 -4.61
C PRO A 78 1.39 9.27 -5.80
N VAL A 79 2.22 8.79 -6.72
CA VAL A 79 2.62 9.54 -7.94
C VAL A 79 1.62 9.38 -9.08
#